data_AF-A0A7G8H5Q0-F1
#
_entry.id   AF-A0A7G8H5Q0-F1
#
_cell.length_a   1.000
_cell.length_b   1.000
_cell.length_c   1.000
_cell.angle_alpha   90.00
_cell.angle_beta   90.00
_cell.angle_gamma   90.00
#
_symmetry.space_group_name_H-M   'P 1'
#
loop_
_entity.id
_entity.type
_entity.pdbx_description
1 polymer ?
#
loop_
_entity_poly.entity_id
_entity_poly.type
_entity_poly.pdbx_seq_one_letter_code
_entity_poly.pdbx_strand_id
1 'polypeptide(L)'
;MPSGDRLLVMLVEANGRASHLNLRLPHGAEAELTAMERWALAQLEQGDLNWDALPRQLQRSGAVLRNALDQPAPANSTQVVVHGLSRLVSEPEFESTSSLRPLLELIDDQPATLISRGESARVWIGDEHPQPALEACAVVQAPYRCNEGLGHVALVGPMRMAYATARAAVQRVARHLELLLA
;
A
#
# COMPACT_ATOMS: atom_id res chain seq x y z
N MET A 1 -7.46 -18.78 9.63
CA MET A 1 -7.22 -17.62 10.51
C MET A 1 -8.31 -16.61 10.19
N PRO A 2 -9.22 -16.28 11.12
CA PRO A 2 -10.40 -15.48 10.79
C PRO A 2 -9.99 -14.06 10.41
N SER A 3 -10.66 -13.52 9.39
CA SER A 3 -10.40 -12.24 8.73
C SER A 3 -10.87 -11.00 9.52
N GLY A 4 -11.34 -11.16 10.76
CA GLY A 4 -12.05 -10.13 11.55
C GLY A 4 -11.17 -9.08 12.23
N ASP A 5 -9.85 -9.25 12.21
CA ASP A 5 -8.91 -8.41 12.98
C ASP A 5 -8.24 -7.30 12.14
N ARG A 6 -8.57 -7.13 10.85
CA ARG A 6 -7.97 -6.08 10.01
C ARG A 6 -9.04 -5.11 9.49
N LEU A 7 -8.83 -3.82 9.73
CA LEU A 7 -9.66 -2.73 9.22
C LEU A 7 -8.83 -1.87 8.27
N LEU A 8 -9.29 -1.76 7.02
CA LEU A 8 -8.74 -0.82 6.05
C LEU A 8 -9.53 0.49 6.12
N VAL A 9 -8.88 1.57 6.56
CA VAL A 9 -9.48 2.91 6.57
C VAL A 9 -8.94 3.69 5.38
N MET A 10 -9.82 4.12 4.48
CA MET A 10 -9.46 4.91 3.30
C MET A 10 -9.84 6.37 3.55
N LEU A 11 -8.85 7.23 3.70
CA LEU A 11 -9.02 8.68 3.80
C LEU A 11 -8.90 9.29 2.41
N VAL A 12 -9.99 9.87 1.92
CA VAL A 12 -10.00 10.60 0.65
C VAL A 12 -9.93 12.09 0.95
N GLU A 13 -8.79 12.70 0.66
CA GLU A 13 -8.60 14.15 0.73
C GLU A 13 -9.34 14.85 -0.43
N ALA A 14 -9.73 16.11 -0.24
CA ALA A 14 -10.49 16.90 -1.22
C ALA A 14 -9.80 17.09 -2.59
N ASN A 15 -8.49 16.84 -2.67
CA ASN A 15 -7.70 16.88 -3.90
C ASN A 15 -7.68 15.52 -4.66
N GLY A 16 -8.46 14.53 -4.22
CA GLY A 16 -8.50 13.20 -4.81
C GLY A 16 -7.34 12.29 -4.38
N ARG A 17 -6.51 12.70 -3.41
CA ARG A 17 -5.54 11.81 -2.76
C ARG A 17 -6.28 10.88 -1.82
N ALA A 18 -6.23 9.58 -2.09
CA ALA A 18 -6.66 8.56 -1.15
C ALA A 18 -5.43 8.03 -0.39
N SER A 19 -5.47 8.07 0.94
CA SER A 19 -4.50 7.40 1.81
C SER A 19 -5.18 6.23 2.52
N HIS A 20 -4.45 5.13 2.67
CA HIS A 20 -4.98 3.88 3.22
C HIS A 20 -4.25 3.59 4.53
N LEU A 21 -4.99 3.42 5.62
CA LEU A 21 -4.49 2.98 6.91
C LEU A 21 -4.93 1.53 7.13
N ASN A 22 -3.97 0.61 7.20
CA ASN A 22 -4.23 -0.79 7.50
C ASN A 22 -4.07 -1.01 9.02
N LEU A 23 -5.18 -1.17 9.73
CA LEU A 23 -5.21 -1.25 11.19
C LEU A 23 -5.47 -2.69 11.63
N ARG A 24 -4.65 -3.18 12.56
CA ARG A 24 -4.95 -4.41 13.29
C ARG A 24 -5.80 -4.07 14.50
N LEU A 25 -7.04 -4.52 14.49
CA LEU A 25 -7.96 -4.33 15.60
C LEU A 25 -7.74 -5.38 16.69
N PRO A 26 -8.05 -5.05 17.95
CA PRO A 26 -8.03 -6.03 19.02
C PRO A 26 -9.09 -7.12 18.78
N HIS A 27 -8.79 -8.37 19.16
CA HIS A 27 -9.74 -9.48 19.07
C HIS A 27 -11.08 -9.13 19.74
N GLY A 28 -12.18 -9.35 19.01
CA GLY A 28 -13.56 -9.07 19.46
C GLY A 28 -14.10 -7.69 19.08
N ALA A 29 -13.37 -6.89 18.32
CA ALA A 29 -13.79 -5.55 17.89
C ALA A 29 -14.92 -5.53 16.85
N GLU A 30 -15.32 -6.66 16.27
CA GLU A 30 -16.37 -6.72 15.24
C GLU A 30 -17.70 -6.10 15.69
N ALA A 31 -18.10 -6.30 16.96
CA ALA A 31 -19.31 -5.71 17.52
C ALA A 31 -19.16 -4.19 17.80
N GLU A 32 -17.92 -3.73 18.01
CA GLU A 32 -17.60 -2.32 18.23
C GLU A 32 -17.53 -1.54 16.91
N LEU A 33 -17.17 -2.20 15.79
CA LEU A 33 -17.01 -1.58 14.48
C LEU A 33 -18.26 -0.85 14.01
N THR A 34 -19.43 -1.49 14.02
CA THR A 34 -20.69 -0.85 13.59
C THR A 34 -21.10 0.30 14.50
N ALA A 35 -20.74 0.25 15.79
CA ALA A 35 -20.99 1.36 16.71
C ALA A 35 -20.00 2.52 16.49
N MET A 36 -18.75 2.20 16.18
CA MET A 36 -17.69 3.17 15.87
C MET A 36 -17.92 3.86 14.53
N GLU A 37 -18.35 3.14 13.50
CA GLU A 37 -18.74 3.69 12.20
C GLU A 37 -19.89 4.69 12.36
N ARG A 38 -20.97 4.30 13.05
CA ARG A 38 -22.13 5.18 13.31
C ARG A 38 -21.73 6.43 14.10
N TRP A 39 -20.86 6.27 15.10
CA TRP A 39 -20.35 7.40 15.86
C TRP A 39 -19.50 8.33 14.98
N ALA A 40 -18.57 7.79 14.19
CA ALA A 40 -17.70 8.57 13.32
C ALA A 40 -18.51 9.33 12.25
N LEU A 41 -19.50 8.69 11.62
CA LEU A 41 -20.43 9.35 10.70
C LEU A 41 -21.16 10.52 11.35
N ALA A 42 -21.72 10.33 12.55
CA ALA A 42 -22.44 11.38 13.28
C ALA A 42 -21.54 12.56 13.67
N GLN A 43 -20.25 12.31 13.94
CA GLN A 43 -19.27 13.37 14.22
C GLN A 43 -18.82 14.09 12.95
N LEU A 44 -18.57 13.35 11.86
CA LEU A 44 -18.23 13.93 10.56
C LEU A 44 -19.34 14.81 9.97
N GLU A 45 -20.62 14.49 10.24
CA GLU A 45 -21.73 15.39 9.92
C GLU A 45 -21.64 16.74 10.65
N GLN A 46 -21.01 16.78 11.82
CA GLN A 46 -20.74 18.01 12.57
C GLN A 46 -19.42 18.70 12.16
N GLY A 47 -18.67 18.08 11.24
CA GLY A 47 -17.49 18.65 10.60
C GLY A 47 -16.14 18.21 11.20
N ASP A 48 -16.10 17.51 12.32
CA ASP A 48 -14.86 17.03 12.93
C ASP A 48 -15.06 15.81 13.85
N LEU A 49 -14.02 15.00 14.04
CA LEU A 49 -14.02 13.84 14.94
C LEU A 49 -13.64 14.26 16.37
N ASN A 50 -14.64 14.51 17.22
CA ASN A 50 -14.38 14.83 18.63
C ASN A 50 -14.12 13.55 19.46
N TRP A 51 -12.85 13.15 19.57
CA TRP A 51 -12.43 11.98 20.35
C TRP A 51 -12.80 12.02 21.84
N ASP A 52 -13.04 13.19 22.43
CA ASP A 52 -13.46 13.30 23.83
C ASP A 52 -14.92 12.84 24.03
N ALA A 53 -15.71 12.82 22.95
CA ALA A 53 -17.08 12.30 22.93
C ALA A 53 -17.15 10.79 22.64
N LEU A 54 -16.00 10.09 22.56
CA LEU A 54 -15.97 8.67 22.26
C LEU A 54 -16.55 7.84 23.42
N PRO A 55 -17.58 7.01 23.19
CA PRO A 55 -18.17 6.14 24.21
C PRO A 55 -17.12 5.22 24.85
N ARG A 56 -17.25 4.95 26.15
CA ARG A 56 -16.30 4.10 26.91
C ARG A 56 -16.12 2.71 26.31
N GLN A 57 -17.20 2.17 25.73
CA GLN A 57 -17.22 0.86 25.07
C GLN A 57 -16.37 0.84 23.79
N LEU A 58 -16.12 1.99 23.16
CA LEU A 58 -15.37 2.10 21.92
C LEU A 58 -13.93 2.59 22.14
N GLN A 59 -13.53 2.86 23.39
CA GLN A 59 -12.20 3.44 23.68
C GLN A 59 -11.05 2.55 23.20
N ARG A 60 -11.19 1.22 23.27
CA ARG A 60 -10.13 0.29 22.88
C ARG A 60 -9.86 0.36 21.37
N SER A 61 -10.90 0.26 20.55
CA SER A 61 -10.81 0.31 19.09
C SER A 61 -10.60 1.74 18.57
N GLY A 62 -11.24 2.73 19.20
CA GLY A 62 -11.12 4.14 18.87
C GLY A 62 -9.75 4.73 19.20
N ALA A 63 -9.05 4.24 20.24
CA ALA A 63 -7.67 4.65 20.50
C ALA A 63 -6.71 4.19 19.39
N VAL A 64 -6.93 3.01 18.79
CA VAL A 64 -6.15 2.52 17.64
C VAL A 64 -6.40 3.41 16.42
N LEU A 65 -7.67 3.73 16.14
CA LEU A 65 -8.05 4.60 15.03
C LEU A 65 -7.52 6.03 15.20
N ARG A 66 -7.69 6.62 16.40
CA ARG A 66 -7.16 7.94 16.75
C ARG A 66 -5.65 7.99 16.58
N ASN A 67 -4.92 7.02 17.13
CA ASN A 67 -3.47 6.99 16.98
C ASN A 67 -3.03 6.88 15.52
N ALA A 68 -3.82 6.26 14.66
CA ALA A 68 -3.51 6.15 13.24
C ALA A 68 -3.81 7.44 12.46
N LEU A 69 -4.80 8.23 12.91
CA LEU A 69 -5.18 9.51 12.32
C LEU A 69 -4.32 10.67 12.83
N ASP A 70 -3.99 10.68 14.13
CA ASP A 70 -3.13 11.68 14.79
C ASP A 70 -1.65 11.49 14.42
N GLN A 71 -1.27 10.32 13.91
CA GLN A 71 0.03 10.15 13.27
C GLN A 71 -0.03 10.82 11.90
N PRO A 72 0.65 11.96 11.68
CA PRO A 72 0.89 12.41 10.31
C PRO A 72 1.52 11.23 9.57
N ALA A 73 0.96 10.87 8.41
CA ALA A 73 1.58 9.90 7.51
C ALA A 73 3.07 10.23 7.51
N PRO A 74 3.96 9.32 7.95
CA PRO A 74 5.31 9.72 8.35
C PRO A 74 5.91 10.53 7.19
N ALA A 75 6.45 11.72 7.47
CA ALA A 75 7.08 12.57 6.44
C ALA A 75 8.24 11.85 5.72
N ASN A 76 8.68 10.69 6.27
CA ASN A 76 9.67 9.78 5.72
C ASN A 76 9.12 8.38 5.37
N SER A 77 7.80 8.18 5.38
CA SER A 77 7.22 6.96 4.80
C SER A 77 7.36 7.10 3.30
N THR A 78 8.17 6.25 2.69
CA THR A 78 8.16 6.09 1.25
C THR A 78 6.75 5.64 0.89
N GLN A 79 5.93 6.58 0.44
CA GLN A 79 4.57 6.30 -0.01
C GLN A 79 4.68 5.48 -1.29
N VAL A 80 4.78 4.15 -1.10
CA VAL A 80 4.73 3.22 -2.21
C VAL A 80 3.27 2.98 -2.53
N VAL A 81 2.88 3.46 -3.71
CA VAL A 81 1.56 3.22 -4.27
C VAL A 81 1.63 1.97 -5.14
N VAL A 82 0.84 0.96 -4.80
CA VAL A 82 0.78 -0.31 -5.54
C VAL A 82 -0.56 -0.41 -6.27
N HIS A 83 -0.51 -0.72 -7.56
CA HIS A 83 -1.68 -0.90 -8.41
C HIS A 83 -1.52 -2.12 -9.32
N GLY A 84 -2.64 -2.63 -9.85
CA GLY A 84 -2.63 -3.72 -10.82
C GLY A 84 -2.56 -5.12 -10.22
N LEU A 85 -2.73 -5.27 -8.91
CA LEU A 85 -2.68 -6.56 -8.23
C LEU A 85 -3.72 -7.56 -8.75
N SER A 86 -4.94 -7.10 -9.05
CA SER A 86 -5.98 -7.94 -9.65
C SER A 86 -5.56 -8.54 -10.99
N ARG A 87 -4.83 -7.78 -11.81
CA ARG A 87 -4.27 -8.26 -13.08
C ARG A 87 -3.16 -9.27 -12.85
N LEU A 88 -2.27 -8.99 -11.90
CA LEU A 88 -1.18 -9.90 -11.55
C LEU A 88 -1.74 -11.26 -11.09
N VAL A 89 -2.71 -11.27 -10.17
CA VAL A 89 -3.34 -12.52 -9.67
C VAL A 89 -4.07 -13.30 -10.78
N SER A 90 -4.43 -12.64 -11.88
CA SER A 90 -5.13 -13.27 -13.01
C SER A 90 -4.18 -13.89 -14.04
N GLU A 91 -2.86 -13.74 -13.91
CA GLU A 91 -1.93 -14.37 -14.84
C GLU A 91 -1.88 -15.89 -14.61
N PRO A 92 -1.76 -16.70 -15.69
CA PRO A 92 -1.80 -18.16 -15.59
C PRO A 92 -0.67 -18.73 -14.71
N GLU A 93 0.46 -18.04 -14.61
CA GLU A 93 1.57 -18.39 -13.72
C GLU A 93 1.20 -18.36 -12.22
N PHE A 94 0.08 -17.72 -11.86
CA PHE A 94 -0.35 -17.52 -10.48
C PHE A 94 -1.71 -18.17 -10.15
N GLU A 95 -2.20 -19.07 -11.00
CA GLU A 95 -3.42 -19.85 -10.73
C GLU A 95 -3.34 -20.62 -9.40
N SER A 96 -2.14 -21.05 -9.01
CA SER A 96 -1.88 -21.54 -7.65
C SER A 96 -1.71 -20.36 -6.69
N THR A 97 -2.77 -20.00 -5.98
CA THR A 97 -2.81 -18.88 -5.00
C THR A 97 -1.70 -18.94 -3.93
N SER A 98 -1.11 -20.12 -3.68
CA SER A 98 0.00 -20.29 -2.74
C SER A 98 1.25 -19.49 -3.11
N SER A 99 1.51 -19.26 -4.40
CA SER A 99 2.72 -18.60 -4.89
C SER A 99 2.71 -17.08 -4.67
N LEU A 100 1.52 -16.45 -4.64
CA LEU A 100 1.37 -15.01 -4.48
C LEU A 100 1.11 -14.55 -3.06
N ARG A 101 0.71 -15.46 -2.17
CA ARG A 101 0.43 -15.11 -0.77
C ARG A 101 1.59 -14.38 -0.09
N PRO A 102 2.87 -14.78 -0.24
CA PRO A 102 4.00 -14.04 0.32
C PRO A 102 4.10 -12.60 -0.20
N LEU A 103 3.86 -12.39 -1.50
CA LEU A 103 3.85 -11.05 -2.10
C LEU A 103 2.72 -10.19 -1.55
N LEU A 104 1.52 -10.76 -1.40
CA LEU A 104 0.37 -10.05 -0.84
C LEU A 104 0.64 -9.60 0.60
N GLU A 105 1.16 -10.50 1.43
CA GLU A 105 1.54 -10.20 2.82
C GLU A 105 2.65 -9.13 2.86
N LEU A 106 3.60 -9.16 1.93
CA LEU A 106 4.64 -8.13 1.79
C LEU A 106 4.07 -6.76 1.43
N ILE A 107 3.13 -6.69 0.48
CA ILE A 107 2.49 -5.44 0.07
C ILE A 107 1.69 -4.84 1.24
N ASP A 108 1.02 -5.68 2.02
CA ASP A 108 0.22 -5.24 3.17
C ASP A 108 1.09 -4.74 4.34
N ASP A 109 2.18 -5.43 4.66
CA ASP A 109 2.98 -5.13 5.85
C ASP A 109 4.13 -4.13 5.55
N GLN A 110 4.81 -4.24 4.39
CA GLN A 110 6.04 -3.50 4.07
C GLN A 110 6.19 -3.18 2.56
N PRO A 111 5.27 -2.41 1.94
CA PRO A 111 5.29 -2.17 0.49
C PRO A 111 6.57 -1.45 0.00
N ALA A 112 7.24 -0.71 0.88
CA ALA A 112 8.50 -0.02 0.57
C ALA A 112 9.65 -0.98 0.16
N THR A 113 9.59 -2.25 0.53
CA THR A 113 10.65 -3.24 0.22
C THR A 113 10.52 -3.85 -1.17
N LEU A 114 9.45 -3.52 -1.91
CA LEU A 114 9.26 -3.93 -3.31
C LEU A 114 10.23 -3.21 -4.27
N ILE A 115 10.81 -2.10 -3.83
CA ILE A 115 11.69 -1.26 -4.61
C ILE A 115 13.04 -1.12 -3.90
N SER A 116 14.12 -1.07 -4.69
CA SER A 116 15.45 -0.79 -4.16
C SER A 116 15.81 0.67 -4.39
N ARG A 117 16.21 1.39 -3.34
CA ARG A 117 16.68 2.77 -3.47
C ARG A 117 18.01 2.79 -4.23
N GLY A 118 18.06 3.47 -5.37
CA GLY A 118 19.26 3.61 -6.18
C GLY A 118 19.05 4.50 -7.40
N GLU A 119 20.15 4.98 -7.98
CA GLU A 119 20.14 5.90 -9.13
C GLU A 119 20.11 5.18 -10.50
N SER A 120 20.17 3.85 -10.50
CA SER A 120 20.16 3.03 -11.71
C SER A 120 18.85 2.26 -11.87
N ALA A 121 18.44 2.06 -13.12
CA ALA A 121 17.40 1.10 -13.44
C ALA A 121 17.89 -0.32 -13.12
N ARG A 122 17.00 -1.16 -12.59
CA ARG A 122 17.32 -2.52 -12.14
C ARG A 122 16.25 -3.50 -12.59
N VAL A 123 16.66 -4.75 -12.75
CA VAL A 123 15.78 -5.88 -13.00
C VAL A 123 16.20 -6.98 -12.02
N TRP A 124 15.22 -7.58 -11.37
CA TRP A 124 15.39 -8.79 -10.57
C TRP A 124 14.44 -9.85 -11.10
N ILE A 125 14.92 -11.08 -11.22
CA ILE A 125 14.12 -12.21 -11.68
C ILE A 125 14.16 -13.29 -10.60
N GLY A 126 13.00 -13.57 -10.01
CA GLY A 126 12.83 -14.60 -9.00
C GLY A 126 13.70 -14.37 -7.76
N ASP A 127 14.59 -15.32 -7.51
CA ASP A 127 15.47 -15.37 -6.33
C ASP A 127 16.61 -14.33 -6.34
N GLU A 128 16.81 -13.62 -7.45
CA GLU A 128 17.72 -12.47 -7.51
C GLU A 128 17.27 -11.33 -6.59
N HIS A 129 15.96 -11.23 -6.32
CA HIS A 129 15.43 -10.18 -5.47
C HIS A 129 15.80 -10.48 -4.00
N PRO A 130 16.33 -9.51 -3.21
CA PRO A 130 16.67 -9.72 -1.81
C PRO A 130 15.51 -10.13 -0.89
N GLN A 131 14.28 -10.12 -1.41
CA GLN A 131 13.08 -10.37 -0.65
C GLN A 131 12.47 -11.71 -1.09
N PRO A 132 12.46 -12.75 -0.24
CA PRO A 132 11.96 -14.07 -0.59
C PRO A 132 10.51 -14.08 -1.06
N ALA A 133 9.69 -13.14 -0.57
CA ALA A 133 8.30 -12.99 -1.01
C ALA A 133 8.14 -12.62 -2.50
N LEU A 134 9.22 -12.22 -3.18
CA LEU A 134 9.25 -11.92 -4.62
C LEU A 134 9.86 -13.06 -5.46
N GLU A 135 10.19 -14.21 -4.88
CA GLU A 135 10.80 -15.36 -5.59
C GLU A 135 9.95 -15.84 -6.77
N ALA A 136 8.63 -15.74 -6.68
CA ALA A 136 7.72 -16.12 -7.77
C ALA A 136 7.57 -15.02 -8.86
N CYS A 137 8.18 -13.85 -8.67
CA CYS A 137 7.97 -12.66 -9.47
C CYS A 137 9.26 -12.15 -10.10
N ALA A 138 9.13 -11.29 -11.09
CA ALA A 138 10.21 -10.45 -11.58
C ALA A 138 9.83 -8.98 -11.40
N VAL A 139 10.83 -8.16 -11.07
CA VAL A 139 10.69 -6.73 -10.75
C VAL A 139 11.55 -5.93 -11.72
N VAL A 140 10.94 -5.02 -12.47
CA VAL A 140 11.62 -4.09 -13.37
C VAL A 140 11.42 -2.68 -12.82
N GLN A 141 12.50 -1.99 -12.48
CA GLN A 141 12.46 -0.69 -11.81
C GLN A 141 13.27 0.38 -12.55
N ALA A 142 12.79 1.63 -12.54
CA ALA A 142 13.57 2.80 -12.95
C ALA A 142 13.39 3.96 -11.94
N PRO A 143 14.46 4.71 -11.66
CA PRO A 143 14.38 5.94 -10.89
C PRO A 143 13.87 7.12 -11.73
N TYR A 144 13.29 8.11 -11.07
CA TYR A 144 12.96 9.42 -11.62
C TYR A 144 13.30 10.52 -10.61
N ARG A 145 13.54 11.75 -11.07
CA ARG A 145 13.76 12.91 -10.19
C ARG A 145 12.48 13.72 -10.05
N CYS A 146 12.27 14.30 -8.86
CA CYS A 146 11.23 15.27 -8.58
C CYS A 146 11.78 16.35 -7.64
N ASN A 147 10.98 17.40 -7.41
CA ASN A 147 11.32 18.49 -6.48
C ASN A 147 11.68 18.03 -5.06
N GLU A 148 11.12 16.90 -4.62
CA GLU A 148 11.34 16.32 -3.29
C GLU A 148 12.50 15.31 -3.25
N GLY A 149 13.12 14.99 -4.41
CA GLY A 149 14.30 14.13 -4.50
C GLY A 149 14.19 13.02 -5.55
N LEU A 150 14.69 11.83 -5.19
CA LEU A 150 14.72 10.66 -6.08
C LEU A 150 13.55 9.73 -5.78
N GLY A 151 12.66 9.57 -6.76
CA GLY A 151 11.57 8.60 -6.74
C GLY A 151 11.87 7.36 -7.58
N HIS A 152 11.02 6.33 -7.43
CA HIS A 152 11.14 5.08 -8.18
C HIS A 152 9.78 4.63 -8.71
N VAL A 153 9.77 4.06 -9.90
CA VAL A 153 8.64 3.31 -10.47
C VAL A 153 9.10 1.89 -10.74
N ALA A 154 8.27 0.92 -10.39
CA ALA A 154 8.54 -0.49 -10.61
C ALA A 154 7.33 -1.20 -11.22
N LEU A 155 7.61 -2.21 -12.03
CA LEU A 155 6.65 -3.16 -12.57
C LEU A 155 6.98 -4.53 -11.99
N VAL A 156 6.00 -5.12 -11.32
CA VAL A 156 6.05 -6.49 -10.79
C VAL A 156 5.22 -7.37 -11.72
N GLY A 157 5.78 -8.49 -12.15
CA GLY A 157 5.12 -9.41 -13.07
C GLY A 157 5.61 -10.85 -12.90
N PRO A 158 5.08 -11.81 -13.69
CA PRO A 158 5.60 -13.17 -13.71
C PRO A 158 7.04 -13.19 -14.23
N MET A 159 7.81 -14.23 -13.85
CA MET A 159 9.18 -14.41 -14.33
C MET A 159 9.27 -14.52 -15.86
N ARG A 160 8.19 -14.96 -16.52
CA ARG A 160 8.09 -15.08 -17.98
C ARG A 160 7.40 -13.88 -18.62
N MET A 161 7.83 -12.66 -18.30
CA MET A 161 7.29 -11.43 -18.89
C MET A 161 8.04 -10.96 -20.16
N ALA A 162 7.43 -10.06 -20.93
CA ALA A 162 8.08 -9.37 -22.04
C ALA A 162 9.02 -8.26 -21.54
N TYR A 163 10.24 -8.63 -21.11
CA TYR A 163 11.19 -7.73 -20.46
C TYR A 163 11.53 -6.46 -21.25
N ALA A 164 11.68 -6.55 -22.57
CA ALA A 164 11.96 -5.38 -23.41
C ALA A 164 10.82 -4.34 -23.30
N THR A 165 9.58 -4.82 -23.37
CA THR A 165 8.36 -3.99 -23.22
C THR A 165 8.24 -3.45 -21.80
N ALA A 166 8.46 -4.29 -20.78
CA ALA A 166 8.40 -3.87 -19.38
C ALA A 166 9.43 -2.77 -19.07
N ARG A 167 10.68 -2.95 -19.50
CA ARG A 167 11.74 -1.95 -19.33
C ARG A 167 11.39 -0.64 -20.03
N ALA A 168 10.94 -0.71 -21.29
CA ALA A 168 10.55 0.48 -22.04
C ALA A 168 9.37 1.23 -21.38
N ALA A 169 8.37 0.49 -20.88
CA ALA A 169 7.22 1.07 -20.19
C ALA A 169 7.63 1.79 -18.90
N VAL A 170 8.39 1.11 -18.02
CA VAL A 170 8.85 1.67 -16.74
C VAL A 170 9.73 2.90 -16.98
N GLN A 171 10.65 2.86 -17.93
CA GLN A 171 11.48 4.02 -18.29
C GLN A 171 10.67 5.19 -18.84
N ARG A 172 9.65 4.91 -19.66
CA ARG A 172 8.78 5.96 -20.22
C ARG A 172 7.94 6.62 -19.15
N VAL A 173 7.40 5.84 -18.21
CA VAL A 173 6.66 6.36 -17.05
C VAL A 173 7.58 7.18 -16.15
N ALA A 174 8.78 6.67 -15.82
CA ALA A 174 9.77 7.39 -15.03
C ALA A 174 10.09 8.78 -15.63
N ARG A 175 10.34 8.83 -16.94
CA ARG A 175 10.58 10.09 -17.66
C ARG A 175 9.37 11.03 -17.62
N HIS A 176 8.16 10.49 -17.73
CA HIS A 176 6.95 11.30 -17.69
C HIS A 176 6.73 11.91 -16.29
N LEU A 177 6.95 11.11 -15.24
CA LEU A 177 6.91 11.58 -13.86
C LEU A 177 7.99 12.63 -13.60
N GLU A 178 9.20 12.43 -14.11
CA GLU A 178 10.28 13.43 -14.01
C GLU A 178 9.87 14.76 -14.66
N LEU A 179 9.20 14.75 -15.81
CA LEU A 179 8.74 15.98 -16.46
C LEU A 179 7.56 16.67 -15.73
N LEU A 180 6.70 15.90 -15.06
CA LEU A 180 5.51 16.42 -14.38
C LEU A 180 5.78 16.89 -12.94
N LEU A 181 6.80 16.32 -12.29
CA LEU A 181 7.11 16.52 -10.87
C LEU A 181 8.44 17.25 -10.64
N ALA A 182 9.15 17.64 -11.71
CA ALA A 182 10.33 18.51 -11.67
C ALA A 182 9.97 19.98 -11.41
#